data_AF-A0A9E2CL96-F1
#
_entry.id   AF-A0A9E2CL96-F1
#
_cell.length_a   1.000
_cell.length_b   1.000
_cell.length_c   1.000
_cell.angle_alpha   90.00
_cell.angle_beta   90.00
_cell.angle_gamma   90.00
#
_symmetry.space_group_name_H-M   'P 1'
#
loop_
_entity.id
_entity.type
_entity.pdbx_description
1 polymer ?
#
loop_
_entity_poly.entity_id
_entity_poly.type
_entity_poly.pdbx_seq_one_letter_code
_entity_poly.pdbx_strand_id
1 'polypeptide(L)'
;MSPRSAGAKKTRFTLWLPDEALKDLKRLQSLTGKESVAEVIRESIAVYNDLLKAREEGVDLYFQDSEAGESGRIWILPGPPPLRRPRD
;
A
#
# COMPACT_ATOMS: atom_id res chain seq x y z
N MET A 1 6.62 -10.08 39.05
CA MET A 1 6.77 -8.89 38.19
C MET A 1 6.68 -9.35 36.75
N SER A 2 5.64 -8.95 36.02
CA SER A 2 5.59 -9.15 34.56
C SER A 2 5.53 -7.77 33.90
N PRO A 3 6.42 -7.47 32.94
CA PRO A 3 6.39 -6.19 32.26
C PRO A 3 5.15 -6.17 31.35
N ARG A 4 4.19 -5.31 31.68
CA ARG A 4 3.09 -4.95 30.78
C ARG A 4 3.74 -4.37 29.53
N SER A 5 3.62 -5.05 28.39
CA SER A 5 3.99 -4.49 27.09
C SER A 5 3.29 -3.14 26.96
N ALA A 6 4.08 -2.07 26.81
CA ALA A 6 3.55 -0.77 26.48
C ALA A 6 2.89 -0.91 25.09
N GLY A 7 1.57 -1.12 25.08
CA GLY A 7 0.79 -1.25 23.85
C GLY A 7 1.07 -0.04 22.98
N ALA A 8 1.47 -0.28 21.73
CA ALA A 8 1.77 0.77 20.76
C ALA A 8 0.68 1.85 20.81
N LYS A 9 1.09 3.11 21.03
CA LYS A 9 0.17 4.24 21.19
C LYS A 9 -0.67 4.36 19.92
N LYS A 10 -1.95 3.99 20.01
CA LYS A 10 -2.89 4.10 18.88
C LYS A 10 -3.21 5.59 18.66
N THR A 11 -2.72 6.15 17.56
CA THR A 11 -3.06 7.51 17.13
C THR A 11 -4.36 7.47 16.34
N ARG A 12 -5.34 8.29 16.74
CA ARG A 12 -6.58 8.52 15.97
C ARG A 12 -6.45 9.82 15.20
N PHE A 13 -6.90 9.83 13.96
CA PHE A 13 -6.98 11.02 13.12
C PHE A 13 -8.21 10.93 12.23
N THR A 14 -8.64 12.07 11.72
CA THR A 14 -9.74 12.19 10.75
C THR A 14 -9.14 12.50 9.40
N LEU A 15 -9.65 11.87 8.34
CA LEU A 15 -9.23 12.09 6.97
C LEU A 15 -10.47 12.41 6.14
N TRP A 16 -10.40 13.48 5.36
CA TRP A 16 -11.45 13.86 4.41
C TRP A 16 -11.09 13.33 3.03
N LEU A 17 -12.02 12.59 2.43
CA LEU A 17 -11.83 11.96 1.13
C LEU A 17 -12.86 12.52 0.14
N PRO A 18 -12.50 12.62 -1.16
CA PRO A 18 -13.49 12.74 -2.22
C PRO A 18 -14.46 11.54 -2.19
N ASP A 19 -15.71 11.77 -2.58
CA ASP A 19 -16.75 10.74 -2.54
C ASP A 19 -16.40 9.49 -3.37
N GLU A 20 -15.79 9.67 -4.54
CA GLU A 20 -15.35 8.55 -5.39
C GLU A 20 -14.27 7.71 -4.69
N ALA A 21 -13.32 8.33 -3.99
CA ALA A 21 -12.30 7.58 -3.24
C ALA A 21 -12.93 6.78 -2.09
N LEU A 22 -13.93 7.33 -1.40
CA LEU A 22 -14.66 6.60 -0.36
C LEU A 22 -15.45 5.42 -0.94
N LYS A 23 -16.05 5.60 -2.13
CA LYS A 23 -16.77 4.54 -2.85
C LYS A 23 -15.84 3.39 -3.25
N ASP A 24 -14.65 3.70 -3.76
CA ASP A 24 -13.64 2.69 -4.09
C ASP A 24 -13.15 1.94 -2.86
N LEU A 25 -12.91 2.63 -1.74
CA LEU A 25 -12.52 1.98 -0.48
C LEU A 25 -13.60 1.03 0.03
N LYS A 26 -14.88 1.39 -0.08
CA LYS A 26 -16.01 0.50 0.28
C LYS A 26 -16.10 -0.71 -0.66
N ARG A 27 -15.85 -0.51 -1.96
CA ARG A 27 -15.78 -1.62 -2.94
C ARG A 27 -14.65 -2.57 -2.57
N LEU A 28 -13.45 -2.06 -2.29
CA LEU A 28 -12.30 -2.86 -1.86
C LEU A 28 -12.58 -3.60 -0.55
N GLN A 29 -13.21 -2.95 0.43
CA GLN A 29 -13.65 -3.60 1.67
C GLN A 29 -14.51 -4.84 1.37
N SER A 30 -15.51 -4.70 0.49
CA SER A 30 -16.40 -5.80 0.10
C SER A 30 -15.65 -6.93 -0.59
N LEU A 31 -14.69 -6.62 -1.48
CA LEU A 31 -13.92 -7.62 -2.23
C LEU A 31 -12.93 -8.38 -1.35
N THR A 32 -12.39 -7.73 -0.33
CA THR A 32 -11.35 -8.28 0.56
C THR A 32 -11.90 -8.89 1.84
N GLY A 33 -13.22 -8.76 2.09
CA GLY A 33 -13.88 -9.27 3.29
C GLY A 33 -13.47 -8.55 4.58
N LYS A 34 -12.94 -7.32 4.49
CA LYS A 34 -12.42 -6.57 5.64
C LYS A 34 -13.55 -6.00 6.50
N GLU A 35 -13.33 -5.94 7.81
CA GLU A 35 -14.37 -5.54 8.76
C GLU A 35 -14.69 -4.04 8.67
N SER A 36 -13.74 -3.23 8.20
CA SER A 36 -13.92 -1.78 8.08
C SER A 36 -13.08 -1.14 6.98
N VAL A 37 -13.54 0.00 6.48
CA VAL A 37 -12.76 0.89 5.59
C VAL A 37 -11.42 1.30 6.24
N ALA A 38 -11.39 1.49 7.56
CA ALA A 38 -10.17 1.85 8.27
C ALA A 38 -9.11 0.74 8.22
N GLU A 39 -9.53 -0.54 8.15
CA GLU A 39 -8.64 -1.68 7.97
C GLU A 39 -8.05 -1.69 6.56
N VAL A 40 -8.90 -1.49 5.54
CA VAL A 40 -8.45 -1.35 4.13
C VAL A 40 -7.41 -0.24 4.00
N ILE A 41 -7.64 0.92 4.63
CA ILE A 41 -6.68 2.03 4.61
C ILE A 41 -5.36 1.65 5.28
N ARG A 42 -5.39 0.99 6.45
CA ARG A 42 -4.16 0.56 7.14
C ARG A 42 -3.33 -0.40 6.31
N GLU A 43 -3.97 -1.38 5.68
CA GLU A 43 -3.29 -2.34 4.80
C GLU A 43 -2.73 -1.66 3.55
N SER A 44 -3.50 -0.76 2.94
CA SER A 44 -3.03 0.02 1.79
C SER A 44 -1.79 0.85 2.12
N ILE A 45 -1.75 1.47 3.31
CA ILE A 45 -0.58 2.21 3.80
C ILE A 45 0.60 1.27 4.05
N ALA A 46 0.36 0.08 4.63
CA ALA A 46 1.42 -0.91 4.86
C ALA A 46 2.05 -1.36 3.53
N VAL A 47 1.23 -1.75 2.56
CA VAL A 47 1.67 -2.10 1.21
C VAL A 47 2.46 -0.95 0.57
N TYR A 48 1.96 0.28 0.66
CA TYR A 48 2.65 1.44 0.12
C TYR A 48 4.04 1.65 0.76
N ASN A 49 4.16 1.49 2.08
CA ASN A 49 5.44 1.58 2.78
C ASN A 49 6.40 0.45 2.39
N ASP A 50 5.90 -0.77 2.23
CA ASP A 50 6.71 -1.91 1.78
C ASP A 50 7.25 -1.68 0.36
N LEU A 51 6.43 -1.12 -0.53
CA LEU A 51 6.86 -0.74 -1.88
C LEU A 51 7.89 0.40 -1.86
N LEU A 52 7.71 1.40 -0.99
CA LEU A 52 8.70 2.47 -0.80
C LEU A 52 10.04 1.90 -0.36
N LYS A 53 10.04 1.00 0.63
CA LYS A 53 11.25 0.35 1.13
C LYS A 53 11.93 -0.50 0.04
N ALA A 54 11.16 -1.30 -0.70
CA ALA A 54 11.69 -2.09 -1.81
C ALA A 54 12.36 -1.21 -2.86
N ARG A 55 11.78 -0.03 -3.16
CA ARG A 55 12.41 0.94 -4.07
C ARG A 55 13.71 1.52 -3.50
N GLU A 56 13.75 1.87 -2.22
CA GLU A 56 14.98 2.36 -1.56
C GLU A 56 16.10 1.31 -1.60
N GLU A 57 15.76 0.03 -1.52
CA GLU A 57 16.68 -1.10 -1.67
C GLU A 57 17.10 -1.34 -3.15
N GLY A 58 16.45 -0.66 -4.09
CA GLY A 58 16.70 -0.75 -5.53
C GLY A 58 16.05 -1.95 -6.20
N VAL A 59 14.96 -2.47 -5.64
CA VAL A 59 14.15 -3.52 -6.23
C VAL A 59 13.32 -2.94 -7.37
N ASP A 60 13.38 -3.57 -8.54
CA ASP A 60 12.46 -3.26 -9.64
C ASP A 60 11.10 -3.92 -9.37
N LEU A 61 10.04 -3.11 -9.29
CA LEU A 61 8.68 -3.58 -9.05
C LEU A 61 7.91 -3.73 -10.37
N TYR A 62 7.26 -4.89 -10.55
CA TYR A 62 6.48 -5.21 -11.75
C TYR A 62 5.08 -5.70 -11.35
N PHE A 63 4.08 -5.38 -12.16
CA PHE A 63 2.74 -5.96 -12.07
C PHE A 63 2.52 -6.89 -13.26
N GLN A 64 1.68 -7.89 -13.04
CA GLN A 64 1.15 -8.74 -14.08
C GLN A 64 -0.35 -8.86 -13.86
N ASP A 65 -1.13 -8.42 -14.84
CA ASP A 65 -2.56 -8.63 -14.91
C ASP A 65 -2.81 -9.92 -15.71
N SER A 66 -3.26 -10.96 -15.02
CA SER A 66 -3.54 -12.25 -15.63
C SER A 66 -4.80 -12.26 -16.49
N GLU A 67 -5.74 -11.32 -16.27
CA GLU A 67 -6.98 -11.24 -17.04
C GLU A 67 -6.76 -10.43 -18.33
N ALA A 68 -6.05 -9.31 -18.23
CA ALA A 68 -5.73 -8.47 -19.39
C ALA A 68 -4.51 -8.97 -20.18
N GLY A 69 -3.70 -9.88 -19.60
CA GLY A 69 -2.42 -10.33 -20.19
C GLY A 69 -1.35 -9.25 -20.18
N GLU A 70 -1.55 -8.17 -19.44
CA GLU A 70 -0.65 -7.03 -19.37
C GLU A 70 0.41 -7.25 -18.29
N SER A 71 1.63 -6.79 -18.55
CA SER A 71 2.66 -6.71 -17.52
C SER A 71 3.41 -5.40 -17.69
N GLY A 72 3.83 -4.82 -16.58
CA GLY A 72 4.44 -3.50 -16.59
C GLY A 72 5.17 -3.19 -15.31
N ARG A 73 5.93 -2.08 -15.31
CA ARG A 73 6.57 -1.59 -14.10
C ARG A 73 5.54 -0.87 -13.22
N ILE A 74 5.60 -1.14 -11.92
CA ILE A 74 4.76 -0.48 -10.93
C ILE A 74 5.34 0.90 -10.64
N TRP A 75 4.66 1.95 -11.12
CA TRP A 75 5.00 3.35 -10.86
C TRP A 75 3.98 3.98 -9.92
N ILE A 76 3.90 3.49 -8.68
CA ILE A 76 2.96 4.03 -7.67
C ILE A 76 3.68 5.03 -6.73
N LEU A 77 5.01 5.12 -6.81
CA LEU A 77 5.82 5.85 -5.84
C LEU A 77 6.24 7.23 -6.37
N PRO A 78 6.21 8.29 -5.54
CA PRO A 78 6.56 9.65 -5.95
C PRO A 78 8.04 9.81 -6.31
N GLY A 79 8.34 10.69 -7.27
CA GLY A 79 9.71 11.02 -7.68
C GLY A 79 10.20 10.28 -8.93
N PRO A 80 11.42 10.57 -9.41
CA PRO A 80 11.92 10.01 -10.66
C PRO A 80 12.13 8.49 -10.55
N PRO A 81 12.07 7.77 -11.69
CA PRO A 81 12.34 6.34 -11.71
C PRO A 81 13.73 6.03 -11.14
N PRO A 82 13.92 4.95 -10.35
CA PRO A 82 15.27 4.58 -9.91
C PRO A 82 16.16 4.38 -11.13
N LEU A 83 17.40 4.88 -11.04
CA LEU A 83 18.38 4.77 -12.11
C LEU A 83 18.53 3.29 -12.46
N ARG A 84 18.32 2.95 -13.75
CA ARG A 84 18.43 1.57 -14.23
C ARG A 84 19.80 1.05 -13.81
N ARG A 85 19.84 0.01 -12.96
CA ARG A 85 21.09 -0.75 -12.79
C ARG A 85 21.43 -1.36 -14.15
N PRO A 86 22.70 -1.28 -14.61
CA PRO A 86 23.12 -2.00 -15.79
C PRO A 86 22.71 -3.47 -15.62
N ARG A 87 22.11 -4.05 -16.67
CA ARG A 87 21.94 -5.51 -16.70
C ARG A 87 23.34 -6.10 -16.88
N ASP A 88 23.82 -6.81 -15.88
CA ASP A 88 24.98 -7.71 -16.01
C ASP A 88 24.61 -8.93 -16.89
#